data_AF-A0A4S8M7P5-F1
#
_entry.id   AF-A0A4S8M7P5-F1
#
_cell.length_a   1.000
_cell.length_b   1.000
_cell.length_c   1.000
_cell.angle_alpha   90.00
_cell.angle_beta   90.00
_cell.angle_gamma   90.00
#
_symmetry.space_group_name_H-M   'P 1'
#
loop_
_entity.id
_entity.type
_entity.pdbx_description
1 polymer ?
#
loop_
_entity_poly.entity_id
_entity_poly.type
_entity_poly.pdbx_seq_one_letter_code
_entity_poly.pdbx_strand_id
1 'polypeptide(L)'
;STPYTVRPFSEPELARASEMDHRHMKRFNVRLSQIRIRVEHAFGQLKGRFPSLRCMGAHLDTKEVYEVIEALIILHNMCLYYRDEPEQIKDILLVDRDLLRNSDGNEGFDAVYFEGEPSIPAHETEEWLRVEGYRLRNELLDIVCP
;
A
#
# COMPACT_ATOMS: atom_id res chain seq x y z
N SER A 1 1.29 5.85 13.36
CA SER A 1 1.53 5.82 11.89
C SER A 1 2.75 4.98 11.65
N THR A 2 2.77 4.12 10.65
CA THR A 2 4.00 3.36 10.32
C THR A 2 5.06 4.35 9.81
N PRO A 3 6.34 4.18 10.19
CA PRO A 3 7.40 5.12 9.81
C PRO A 3 7.66 5.15 8.29
N TYR A 4 7.15 4.16 7.57
CA TYR A 4 7.35 3.95 6.13
C TYR A 4 6.29 4.62 5.24
N THR A 5 5.36 5.40 5.82
CA THR A 5 4.29 6.04 5.03
C THR A 5 4.34 7.57 5.16
N VAL A 6 4.15 8.25 4.03
CA VAL A 6 3.97 9.71 4.02
C VAL A 6 2.68 10.05 4.74
N ARG A 7 2.79 10.79 5.85
CA ARG A 7 1.63 11.16 6.66
C ARG A 7 1.05 12.51 6.24
N PRO A 8 -0.27 12.71 6.33
CA PRO A 8 -0.85 14.04 6.21
C PRO A 8 -0.36 14.97 7.34
N PHE A 9 -0.51 16.27 7.14
CA PHE A 9 -0.37 17.26 8.21
C PHE A 9 -1.50 17.09 9.23
N SER A 10 -1.15 17.03 10.50
CA SER A 10 -2.10 16.91 11.61
C SER A 10 -2.78 18.25 11.93
N GLU A 11 -3.90 18.20 12.66
CA GLU A 11 -4.60 19.42 13.09
C GLU A 11 -3.71 20.39 13.89
N PRO A 12 -2.84 19.94 14.83
CA PRO A 12 -1.92 20.85 15.51
C PRO A 12 -0.86 21.47 14.60
N GLU A 13 -0.47 20.80 13.50
CA GLU A 13 0.43 21.38 12.50
C GLU A 13 -0.29 22.45 11.69
N LEU A 14 -1.53 22.18 11.26
CA LEU A 14 -2.35 23.14 10.52
C LEU A 14 -2.73 24.37 11.36
N ALA A 15 -2.96 24.20 12.65
CA ALA A 15 -3.29 25.29 13.57
C ALA A 15 -2.12 26.24 13.83
N ARG A 16 -0.87 25.77 13.68
CA ARG A 16 0.36 26.55 13.86
C ARG A 16 0.88 27.18 12.58
N ALA A 17 0.33 26.81 11.43
CA ALA A 17 0.76 27.27 10.12
C ALA A 17 0.34 28.71 9.85
N SER A 18 1.09 29.42 9.00
CA SER A 18 0.65 30.71 8.47
C SER A 18 -0.61 30.51 7.61
N GLU A 19 -1.36 31.58 7.33
CA GLU A 19 -2.60 31.44 6.54
C GLU A 19 -2.35 30.91 5.12
N MET A 20 -1.19 31.26 4.54
CA MET A 20 -0.74 30.75 3.25
C MET A 20 -0.40 29.25 3.34
N ASP A 21 0.44 28.87 4.30
CA ASP A 21 0.87 27.48 4.52
C ASP A 21 -0.31 26.58 4.89
N HIS A 22 -1.28 27.08 5.66
CA HIS A 22 -2.46 26.33 6.06
C HIS A 22 -3.25 25.86 4.84
N ARG A 23 -3.51 26.75 3.88
CA ARG A 23 -4.23 26.39 2.64
C ARG A 23 -3.44 25.37 1.82
N HIS A 24 -2.12 25.54 1.78
CA HIS A 24 -1.20 24.69 1.06
C HIS A 24 -1.16 23.27 1.63
N MET A 25 -0.95 23.14 2.94
CA MET A 25 -0.96 21.88 3.68
C MET A 25 -2.32 21.16 3.60
N LYS A 26 -3.44 21.89 3.63
CA LYS A 26 -4.77 21.30 3.42
C LYS A 26 -4.93 20.73 2.02
N ARG A 27 -4.46 21.44 0.98
CA ARG A 27 -4.51 20.96 -0.41
C ARG A 27 -3.68 19.68 -0.57
N PHE A 28 -2.51 19.63 0.05
CA PHE A 28 -1.69 18.43 0.10
C PHE A 28 -2.42 17.26 0.76
N ASN A 29 -3.04 17.45 1.93
CA ASN A 29 -3.80 16.39 2.60
C ASN A 29 -4.93 15.83 1.71
N VAL A 30 -5.66 16.70 1.01
CA VAL A 30 -6.70 16.29 0.05
C VAL A 30 -6.08 15.47 -1.08
N ARG A 31 -4.97 15.92 -1.65
CA ARG A 31 -4.31 15.24 -2.77
C ARG A 31 -3.74 13.88 -2.37
N LEU A 32 -3.09 13.81 -1.21
CA LEU A 32 -2.58 12.57 -0.63
C LEU A 32 -3.72 11.56 -0.41
N SER A 33 -4.85 12.02 0.14
CA SER A 33 -6.05 11.18 0.33
C SER A 33 -6.59 10.64 -1.00
N GLN A 34 -6.70 11.49 -2.03
CA GLN A 34 -7.14 11.06 -3.37
C GLN A 34 -6.23 10.00 -3.99
N ILE A 35 -4.91 10.15 -3.84
CA ILE A 35 -3.94 9.18 -4.36
C ILE A 35 -4.08 7.86 -3.60
N ARG A 36 -4.18 7.89 -2.27
CA ARG A 36 -4.39 6.69 -1.46
C ARG A 36 -5.64 5.93 -1.84
N ILE A 37 -6.76 6.63 -2.03
CA ILE A 37 -8.03 6.01 -2.48
C ILE A 37 -7.83 5.29 -3.83
N ARG A 38 -7.11 5.90 -4.78
CA ARG A 38 -6.83 5.27 -6.08
C ARG A 38 -5.95 4.03 -5.95
N VAL A 39 -4.90 4.11 -5.13
CA VAL A 39 -4.00 2.99 -4.85
C VAL A 39 -4.78 1.85 -4.17
N GLU A 40 -5.58 2.16 -3.15
CA GLU A 40 -6.43 1.20 -2.42
C GLU A 40 -7.44 0.53 -3.36
N HIS A 41 -8.09 1.27 -4.26
CA HIS A 41 -8.97 0.70 -5.27
C HIS A 41 -8.24 -0.21 -6.26
N ALA A 42 -7.06 0.20 -6.76
CA ALA A 42 -6.26 -0.60 -7.68
C ALA A 42 -5.84 -1.93 -7.02
N PHE A 43 -5.32 -1.87 -5.78
CA PHE A 43 -5.01 -3.08 -5.02
C PHE A 43 -6.25 -3.90 -4.66
N GLY A 44 -7.41 -3.27 -4.46
CA GLY A 44 -8.68 -3.98 -4.30
C GLY A 44 -9.05 -4.82 -5.51
N GLN A 45 -8.92 -4.25 -6.72
CA GLN A 45 -9.15 -4.96 -7.97
C GLN A 45 -8.13 -6.10 -8.18
N LEU A 46 -6.84 -5.84 -7.93
CA LEU A 46 -5.80 -6.86 -8.02
C LEU A 46 -6.06 -8.03 -7.06
N LYS A 47 -6.40 -7.75 -5.79
CA LYS A 47 -6.71 -8.79 -4.78
C LYS A 47 -8.00 -9.55 -5.08
N GLY A 48 -8.97 -8.91 -5.75
CA GLY A 48 -10.21 -9.57 -6.18
C GLY A 48 -9.97 -10.52 -7.35
N ARG A 49 -9.10 -10.14 -8.29
CA ARG A 49 -8.80 -10.93 -9.48
C ARG A 49 -7.73 -12.00 -9.28
N PHE A 50 -6.71 -11.71 -8.47
CA PHE A 50 -5.57 -12.58 -8.23
C PHE A 50 -5.49 -12.96 -6.75
N PRO A 51 -6.17 -14.04 -6.32
CA PRO A 51 -6.09 -14.55 -4.96
C PRO A 51 -4.67 -14.88 -4.51
N SER A 52 -3.75 -15.15 -5.44
CA SER A 52 -2.32 -15.35 -5.16
C SER A 52 -1.68 -14.18 -4.40
N LEU A 53 -2.19 -12.96 -4.55
CA LEU A 53 -1.74 -11.79 -3.79
C LEU A 53 -2.11 -11.89 -2.30
N ARG A 54 -3.18 -12.61 -1.95
CA ARG A 54 -3.52 -12.95 -0.55
C ARG A 54 -2.65 -14.10 -0.05
N CYS A 55 -2.23 -15.00 -0.95
CA CYS A 55 -1.42 -16.18 -0.63
C CYS A 55 0.09 -15.95 -0.69
N MET A 56 0.55 -14.73 -0.96
CA MET A 56 1.97 -14.43 -1.18
C MET A 56 2.83 -14.68 0.06
N GLY A 57 2.22 -14.75 1.25
CA GLY A 57 2.94 -14.95 2.51
C GLY A 57 3.84 -13.75 2.85
N ALA A 58 4.74 -13.95 3.80
CA ALA A 58 5.79 -12.98 4.08
C ALA A 58 6.87 -13.09 2.99
N HIS A 59 7.61 -12.00 2.69
CA HIS A 59 8.83 -12.01 1.84
C HIS A 59 10.07 -11.44 2.56
N LEU A 60 11.23 -12.09 2.43
CA LEU A 60 12.51 -11.62 2.98
C LEU A 60 13.06 -10.43 2.21
N ASP A 61 12.91 -10.45 0.89
CA ASP A 61 13.32 -9.37 0.00
C ASP A 61 12.09 -8.60 -0.49
N THR A 62 12.04 -7.30 -0.17
CA THR A 62 10.95 -6.43 -0.63
C THR A 62 10.97 -6.25 -2.15
N LYS A 63 12.14 -6.42 -2.80
CA LYS A 63 12.26 -6.35 -4.26
C LYS A 63 11.42 -7.41 -4.96
N GLU A 64 11.39 -8.63 -4.42
CA GLU A 64 10.56 -9.71 -4.96
C GLU A 64 9.07 -9.33 -4.92
N VAL A 65 8.62 -8.74 -3.81
CA VAL A 65 7.23 -8.25 -3.68
C VAL A 65 6.91 -7.20 -4.74
N TYR A 66 7.83 -6.25 -4.97
CA TYR A 66 7.64 -5.23 -6.00
C TYR A 66 7.55 -5.82 -7.41
N GLU A 67 8.43 -6.77 -7.75
CA GLU A 67 8.42 -7.46 -9.05
C GLU A 67 7.11 -8.23 -9.28
N VAL A 68 6.62 -8.91 -8.24
CA VAL A 68 5.34 -9.63 -8.32
C VAL A 68 4.17 -8.66 -8.49
N ILE A 69 4.12 -7.56 -7.72
CA ILE A 69 3.08 -6.53 -7.87
C ILE A 69 3.11 -5.94 -9.29
N GLU A 70 4.29 -5.62 -9.82
CA GLU A 70 4.46 -5.10 -11.18
C GLU A 70 3.94 -6.09 -12.23
N ALA A 71 4.33 -7.36 -12.12
CA ALA A 71 3.85 -8.41 -13.00
C ALA A 71 2.31 -8.55 -12.96
N LEU A 72 1.70 -8.46 -11.77
CA LEU A 72 0.24 -8.50 -11.62
C LEU A 72 -0.45 -7.28 -12.24
N ILE A 73 0.14 -6.09 -12.17
CA ILE A 73 -0.38 -4.89 -12.84
C ILE A 73 -0.36 -5.08 -14.36
N ILE A 74 0.75 -5.58 -14.92
CA ILE A 74 0.88 -5.86 -16.35
C ILE A 74 -0.17 -6.88 -16.79
N LEU A 75 -0.27 -8.00 -16.06
CA LEU A 75 -1.24 -9.05 -16.35
C LEU A 75 -2.69 -8.55 -16.25
N HIS A 76 -3.01 -7.74 -15.23
CA HIS A 76 -4.32 -7.11 -15.09
C HIS A 76 -4.69 -6.29 -16.34
N ASN A 77 -3.75 -5.47 -16.81
CA ASN A 77 -3.97 -4.64 -17.99
C ASN A 77 -4.13 -5.48 -19.26
N MET A 78 -3.38 -6.57 -19.40
CA MET A 78 -3.58 -7.52 -20.52
C MET A 78 -4.97 -8.14 -20.46
N CYS A 79 -5.42 -8.58 -19.30
CA CYS A 79 -6.76 -9.13 -19.13
C CYS A 79 -7.85 -8.12 -19.52
N LEU A 80 -7.74 -6.86 -19.08
CA LEU A 80 -8.66 -5.78 -19.48
C LEU A 80 -8.66 -5.58 -21.01
N TYR A 81 -7.48 -5.60 -21.63
CA TYR A 81 -7.33 -5.43 -23.08
C TYR A 81 -8.03 -6.56 -23.86
N TYR A 82 -7.87 -7.80 -23.40
CA TYR A 82 -8.51 -8.98 -24.02
C TYR A 82 -9.95 -9.20 -23.59
N ARG A 83 -10.52 -8.34 -22.72
CA ARG A 83 -11.85 -8.52 -22.10
C ARG A 83 -12.00 -9.89 -21.44
N ASP A 84 -10.91 -10.34 -20.82
CA ASP A 84 -10.91 -11.50 -19.95
C ASP A 84 -11.59 -11.07 -18.64
N GLU A 85 -12.81 -11.52 -18.41
CA GLU A 85 -13.59 -11.16 -17.23
C GLU A 85 -13.49 -12.27 -16.18
N PRO A 86 -13.12 -11.97 -14.92
CA PRO A 86 -12.97 -12.99 -13.88
C PRO A 86 -14.21 -13.86 -13.69
N GLU A 87 -15.40 -13.31 -13.93
CA GLU A 87 -16.70 -14.00 -13.82
C GLU A 87 -16.87 -15.12 -14.85
N GLN A 88 -16.07 -15.10 -15.93
CA GLN A 88 -16.09 -16.16 -16.95
C GLN A 88 -15.29 -17.40 -16.53
N ILE A 89 -14.43 -17.28 -15.50
CA ILE A 89 -13.63 -18.37 -14.97
C ILE A 89 -14.45 -19.08 -13.89
N LYS A 90 -15.10 -20.18 -14.28
CA LYS A 90 -16.06 -20.96 -13.46
C LYS A 90 -15.54 -21.40 -12.08
N ASP A 91 -14.23 -21.51 -11.92
CA ASP A 91 -13.60 -22.05 -10.71
C ASP A 91 -13.18 -20.98 -9.68
N ILE A 92 -13.16 -19.68 -10.03
CA ILE A 92 -12.77 -18.61 -9.08
C ILE A 92 -13.75 -18.52 -7.91
N LEU A 93 -15.04 -18.73 -8.16
CA LEU A 93 -16.09 -18.70 -7.13
C LEU A 93 -15.99 -19.85 -6.12
N LEU A 94 -15.38 -20.98 -6.50
CA LEU A 94 -15.18 -22.12 -5.60
C LEU A 94 -13.94 -21.91 -4.71
N VAL A 95 -12.86 -21.39 -5.28
CA VAL A 95 -11.62 -21.10 -4.55
C VAL A 95 -11.81 -19.98 -3.51
N ASP A 96 -12.52 -18.90 -3.85
CA ASP A 96 -12.73 -17.79 -2.90
C ASP A 96 -13.59 -18.24 -1.70
N ARG A 97 -14.56 -19.15 -1.90
CA ARG A 97 -15.38 -19.70 -0.80
C ARG A 97 -14.59 -20.64 0.12
N ASP A 98 -13.67 -21.44 -0.43
CA ASP A 98 -12.82 -22.33 0.37
C ASP A 98 -11.67 -21.59 1.07
N LEU A 99 -11.11 -20.54 0.45
CA LEU A 99 -10.16 -19.63 1.10
C LEU A 99 -10.81 -18.81 2.22
N LEU A 100 -12.05 -18.37 2.05
CA LEU A 100 -12.81 -17.67 3.10
C LEU A 100 -13.22 -18.60 4.25
N ARG A 101 -13.60 -19.86 3.96
CA ARG A 101 -14.01 -20.83 5.00
C ARG A 101 -12.86 -21.27 5.91
N ASN A 102 -11.62 -21.24 5.41
CA ASN A 102 -10.42 -21.51 6.21
C ASN A 102 -10.00 -20.31 7.08
N SER A 103 -10.68 -19.16 6.97
CA SER A 103 -10.42 -17.95 7.77
C SER A 103 -11.31 -17.84 9.02
N ASP A 104 -12.26 -18.75 9.24
CA ASP A 104 -13.11 -18.79 10.44
C ASP A 104 -12.40 -19.39 11.66
N GLY A 105 -11.20 -19.95 11.46
CA GLY A 105 -10.24 -20.19 12.53
C GLY A 105 -9.42 -18.92 12.75
N ASN A 106 -9.23 -18.52 14.01
CA ASN A 106 -8.41 -17.40 14.48
C ASN A 106 -6.90 -17.53 14.14
N GLU A 107 -6.55 -18.24 13.08
CA GLU A 107 -5.22 -18.37 12.51
C GLU A 107 -5.22 -17.50 11.25
N GLY A 108 -5.01 -16.20 11.44
CA GLY A 108 -4.72 -15.32 10.32
C GLY A 108 -3.60 -15.96 9.49
N PHE A 109 -3.83 -16.06 8.17
CA PHE A 109 -2.92 -16.57 7.13
C PHE A 109 -1.53 -16.85 7.70
N ASP A 110 -1.25 -18.12 8.04
CA ASP A 110 -0.11 -18.57 8.86
C ASP A 110 1.04 -17.57 8.73
N ALA A 111 1.20 -16.73 9.76
CA ALA A 111 2.17 -15.65 9.73
C ALA A 111 3.54 -16.32 9.67
N VAL A 112 4.07 -16.48 8.46
CA VAL A 112 5.40 -17.05 8.25
C VAL A 112 6.36 -16.07 8.87
N TYR A 113 6.78 -16.35 10.11
CA TYR A 113 7.84 -15.64 10.76
C TYR A 113 9.12 -16.00 10.05
N PHE A 114 9.78 -15.00 9.48
CA PHE A 114 11.10 -15.20 8.96
C PHE A 114 12.07 -15.48 10.09
N GLU A 115 12.77 -16.62 10.02
CA GLU A 115 13.95 -16.85 10.82
C GLU A 115 15.08 -15.94 10.32
N GLY A 116 15.29 -14.82 11.02
CA GLY A 116 16.35 -13.88 10.73
C GLY A 116 16.02 -12.47 11.23
N GLU A 117 17.03 -11.73 11.69
CA GLU A 117 16.85 -10.30 11.91
C GLU A 117 16.63 -9.62 10.55
N PRO A 118 15.61 -8.76 10.40
CA PRO A 118 15.42 -8.01 9.17
C PRO A 118 16.69 -7.19 8.91
N SER A 119 17.17 -7.20 7.66
CA SER A 119 18.34 -6.43 7.23
C SER A 119 18.01 -4.93 7.13
N ILE A 120 17.71 -4.32 8.28
CA ILE A 120 17.49 -2.87 8.40
C ILE A 120 18.88 -2.22 8.46
N PRO A 121 19.20 -1.29 7.56
CA PRO A 121 20.45 -0.54 7.65
C PRO A 121 20.60 0.08 9.04
N ALA A 122 21.77 -0.04 9.66
CA ALA A 122 22.00 0.37 11.04
C ALA A 122 21.69 1.85 11.35
N HIS A 123 21.57 2.69 10.31
CA HIS A 123 21.23 4.10 10.43
C HIS A 123 19.72 4.38 10.42
N GLU A 124 18.88 3.44 9.96
CA GLU A 124 17.42 3.56 9.89
C GLU A 124 16.76 3.32 11.27
N THR A 125 17.18 4.12 12.25
CA THR A 125 16.51 4.19 13.54
C THR A 125 15.10 4.78 13.39
N GLU A 126 14.20 4.51 14.33
CA GLU A 126 12.84 5.08 14.31
C GLU A 126 12.85 6.62 14.23
N GLU A 127 13.76 7.25 14.97
CA GLU A 127 13.93 8.70 14.95
C GLU A 127 14.42 9.19 13.59
N TRP A 128 15.36 8.48 12.97
CA TRP A 128 15.83 8.80 11.63
C TRP A 128 14.71 8.70 10.59
N LEU A 129 13.96 7.59 10.59
CA LEU A 129 12.82 7.39 9.67
C LEU A 129 11.75 8.46 9.86
N ARG A 130 11.52 8.90 11.10
CA ARG A 130 10.58 9.97 11.42
C ARG A 130 11.03 11.31 10.83
N VAL A 131 12.30 11.68 11.02
CA VAL A 131 12.88 12.92 10.48
C VAL A 131 12.88 12.90 8.96
N GLU A 132 13.30 11.78 8.37
CA GLU A 132 13.37 11.61 6.93
C GLU A 132 11.97 11.64 6.28
N GLY A 133 10.99 10.98 6.92
CA GLY A 133 9.60 11.05 6.50
C GLY A 133 9.02 12.47 6.53
N TYR A 134 9.43 13.31 7.50
CA TYR A 134 9.06 14.72 7.52
C TYR A 134 9.70 15.52 6.40
N ARG A 135 10.98 15.28 6.14
CA ARG A 135 11.72 15.92 5.06
C ARG A 135 11.06 15.63 3.72
N LEU A 136 10.85 14.35 3.41
CA LEU A 136 10.19 13.91 2.19
C LEU A 136 8.78 14.49 2.04
N ARG A 137 7.98 14.52 3.12
CA ARG A 137 6.64 15.12 3.08
C ARG A 137 6.67 16.59 2.69
N ASN A 138 7.63 17.36 3.21
CA ASN A 138 7.75 18.78 2.91
C ASN A 138 8.24 19.00 1.47
N GLU A 139 9.18 18.20 0.98
CA GLU A 139 9.57 18.23 -0.44
C GLU A 139 8.38 17.91 -1.36
N LEU A 140 7.57 16.90 -1.00
CA LEU A 140 6.37 16.55 -1.74
C LEU A 140 5.27 17.63 -1.66
N LEU A 141 5.20 18.40 -0.57
CA LEU A 141 4.25 19.51 -0.45
C LEU A 141 4.50 20.53 -1.56
N ASP A 142 5.75 20.90 -1.79
CA ASP A 142 6.15 21.89 -2.80
C ASP A 142 5.99 21.35 -4.23
N ILE A 143 6.28 20.07 -4.45
CA ILE A 143 6.16 19.43 -5.77
C ILE A 143 4.69 19.24 -6.17
N VAL A 144 3.88 18.73 -5.26
CA VAL A 144 2.50 18.29 -5.56
C VAL A 144 1.51 19.46 -5.46
N CYS A 145 1.84 20.48 -4.69
CA CYS A 145 1.07 21.71 -4.57
C CYS A 145 2.04 22.89 -4.80
N PRO A 146 2.27 23.36 -6.02
CA PRO A 146 3.04 24.60 -6.22
C PRO A 146 2.23 25.85 -5.88
#